data_AF-A0A7C1Y6H4-F1
#
_entry.id   AF-A0A7C1Y6H4-F1
#
_cell.length_a   1.000
_cell.length_b   1.000
_cell.length_c   1.000
_cell.angle_alpha   90.00
_cell.angle_beta   90.00
_cell.angle_gamma   90.00
#
_symmetry.space_group_name_H-M   'P 1'
#
loop_
_entity.id
_entity.type
_entity.pdbx_description
1 polymer ?
#
loop_
_entity_poly.entity_id
_entity_poly.type
_entity_poly.pdbx_seq_one_letter_code
_entity_poly.pdbx_strand_id
1 'polypeptide(L)'
;MSLAMNQKSEDSVFENNPFIDGLFEWMDSPRGQLSDEVREAAWHRLGKVEVDITHRKLVWEDGRRLSIGESVQRIQADYPDFPVELLETHLISSPGSKWNLRPRPIPKNNWTDWIGSQRSGLTTITASVRQG
;
A
#
# COMPACT_ATOMS: atom_id res chain seq x y z
N MET A 1 16.44 51.58 0.15
CA MET A 1 15.71 51.07 -1.02
C MET A 1 16.76 50.50 -1.97
N SER A 2 16.84 49.23 -2.33
CA SER A 2 16.07 48.02 -2.05
C SER A 2 17.05 46.86 -2.20
N LEU A 3 16.96 45.84 -1.34
CA LEU A 3 17.67 44.58 -1.52
C LEU A 3 17.05 43.86 -2.73
N ALA A 4 17.86 43.58 -3.75
CA ALA A 4 17.46 42.69 -4.82
C ALA A 4 17.21 41.30 -4.22
N MET A 5 15.94 40.92 -4.14
CA MET A 5 15.52 39.56 -3.85
C MET A 5 16.02 38.70 -5.01
N ASN A 6 17.11 37.97 -4.79
CA ASN A 6 17.53 36.86 -5.63
C ASN A 6 16.45 35.77 -5.49
N GLN A 7 15.41 35.86 -6.32
CA GLN A 7 14.47 34.78 -6.53
C GLN A 7 15.24 33.66 -7.23
N LYS A 8 15.76 32.75 -6.42
CA LYS A 8 16.13 31.42 -6.87
C LYS A 8 14.85 30.81 -7.46
N SER A 9 14.74 30.79 -8.79
CA SER A 9 13.76 29.94 -9.45
C SER A 9 14.11 28.52 -9.05
N GLU A 10 13.32 27.96 -8.15
CA GLU A 10 13.19 26.53 -8.03
C GLU A 10 12.64 26.07 -9.37
N ASP A 11 13.53 25.69 -10.29
CA ASP A 11 13.16 24.83 -11.41
C ASP A 11 12.37 23.69 -10.77
N SER A 12 11.06 23.67 -11.04
CA SER A 12 10.10 22.86 -10.31
C SER A 12 10.55 21.41 -10.41
N VAL A 13 10.68 20.70 -9.29
CA VAL A 13 11.02 19.25 -9.26
C VAL A 13 10.02 18.43 -10.09
N PHE A 14 8.88 19.04 -10.43
CA PHE A 14 7.79 18.53 -11.25
C PHE A 14 7.87 18.92 -12.74
N GLU A 15 8.75 19.84 -13.16
CA GLU A 15 8.91 20.25 -14.56
C GLU A 15 10.05 19.44 -15.23
N ASN A 16 9.73 18.74 -16.33
CA ASN A 16 10.67 17.95 -17.13
C ASN A 16 11.37 16.80 -16.38
N ASN A 17 10.65 16.16 -15.45
CA ASN A 17 11.18 15.01 -14.72
C ASN A 17 10.63 13.70 -15.33
N PRO A 18 11.44 12.90 -16.03
CA PRO A 18 10.98 11.70 -16.73
C PRO A 18 10.39 10.63 -15.79
N PHE A 19 10.72 10.67 -14.49
CA PHE A 19 10.06 9.83 -13.48
C PHE A 19 8.61 10.26 -13.23
N ILE A 20 8.36 11.56 -13.18
CA ILE A 20 7.02 12.13 -12.95
C ILE A 20 6.16 11.94 -14.21
N ASP A 21 6.74 12.17 -15.38
CA ASP A 21 6.06 11.93 -16.66
C ASP A 21 5.68 10.45 -16.82
N GLY A 22 6.61 9.53 -16.55
CA GLY A 22 6.33 8.10 -16.57
C GLY A 22 5.30 7.64 -15.52
N LEU A 23 5.22 8.33 -14.37
CA LEU A 23 4.17 8.07 -13.38
C LEU A 23 2.79 8.51 -13.90
N PHE A 24 2.68 9.69 -14.53
CA PHE A 24 1.43 10.15 -15.14
C PHE A 24 0.98 9.22 -16.27
N GLU A 25 1.89 8.84 -17.17
CA GLU A 25 1.60 7.86 -18.23
C GLU A 25 1.11 6.52 -17.67
N TRP A 26 1.72 6.04 -16.58
CA TRP A 26 1.26 4.83 -15.91
C TRP A 26 -0.12 5.00 -15.26
N MET A 27 -0.39 6.13 -14.59
CA MET A 27 -1.69 6.41 -13.98
C MET A 27 -2.81 6.46 -15.01
N ASP A 28 -2.54 7.01 -16.19
CA ASP A 28 -3.50 7.09 -17.30
C ASP A 28 -3.69 5.75 -18.03
N SER A 29 -2.78 4.79 -17.84
CA SER A 29 -2.91 3.46 -18.42
C SER A 29 -4.07 2.66 -17.81
N PRO A 30 -4.62 1.65 -18.53
CA PRO A 30 -5.66 0.77 -17.96
C PRO A 30 -5.25 0.10 -16.65
N ARG A 31 -3.95 -0.20 -16.48
CA ARG A 31 -3.43 -0.80 -15.24
C ARG A 31 -3.37 0.22 -14.11
N GLY A 32 -3.05 1.48 -14.40
CA GLY A 32 -3.06 2.58 -13.43
C GLY A 32 -4.47 2.84 -12.92
N GLN A 33 -5.44 2.94 -13.84
CA GLN A 33 -6.86 3.13 -13.50
C GLN A 33 -7.40 1.97 -12.66
N LEU A 34 -7.13 0.71 -13.04
CA LEU A 34 -7.51 -0.45 -12.23
C LEU A 34 -6.85 -0.42 -10.84
N SER A 35 -5.57 -0.03 -10.77
CA SER A 35 -4.88 0.14 -9.48
C SER A 35 -5.57 1.17 -8.61
N ASP A 36 -6.05 2.27 -9.19
CA ASP A 36 -6.79 3.32 -8.48
C ASP A 36 -8.16 2.84 -7.98
N GLU A 37 -8.92 2.14 -8.83
CA GLU A 37 -10.21 1.55 -8.45
C GLU A 37 -10.07 0.56 -7.29
N VAL A 38 -9.08 -0.34 -7.36
CA VAL A 38 -8.78 -1.30 -6.31
C VAL A 38 -8.38 -0.58 -5.02
N ARG A 39 -7.58 0.49 -5.13
CA ARG A 39 -7.15 1.32 -4.00
C ARG A 39 -8.34 1.94 -3.29
N GLU A 40 -9.24 2.60 -4.01
CA GLU A 40 -10.43 3.26 -3.44
C GLU A 40 -11.37 2.26 -2.76
N ALA A 41 -11.65 1.13 -3.41
CA ALA A 41 -12.49 0.07 -2.85
C ALA A 41 -11.87 -0.56 -1.59
N ALA A 42 -10.57 -0.87 -1.63
CA ALA A 42 -9.84 -1.37 -0.47
C ALA A 42 -9.86 -0.36 0.68
N TRP A 43 -9.69 0.94 0.39
CA TRP A 43 -9.76 1.98 1.40
C TRP A 43 -11.13 2.10 2.05
N HIS A 44 -12.18 2.02 1.25
CA HIS A 44 -13.55 2.01 1.74
C HIS A 44 -13.78 0.85 2.71
N ARG A 45 -13.35 -0.38 2.38
CA ARG A 45 -13.46 -1.55 3.27
C ARG A 45 -12.64 -1.37 4.54
N LEU A 46 -11.42 -0.86 4.42
CA LEU A 46 -10.57 -0.60 5.58
C LEU A 46 -11.15 0.50 6.48
N GLY A 47 -12.05 1.36 6.00
CA GLY A 47 -12.60 2.52 6.71
C GLY A 47 -13.10 2.23 8.13
N LYS A 48 -13.60 1.02 8.36
CA LYS A 48 -14.25 0.58 9.61
C LYS A 48 -13.45 -0.47 10.39
N VAL A 49 -12.28 -0.84 9.89
CA VAL A 49 -11.38 -1.81 10.52
C VAL A 49 -10.70 -1.13 11.73
N GLU A 50 -10.09 -1.87 12.64
CA GLU A 50 -9.15 -1.34 13.62
C GLU A 50 -7.80 -2.06 13.50
N VAL A 51 -6.72 -1.50 14.06
CA VAL A 51 -5.39 -2.11 14.01
C VAL A 51 -4.98 -2.58 15.40
N ASP A 52 -4.78 -3.90 15.54
CA ASP A 52 -4.10 -4.49 16.68
C ASP A 52 -2.60 -4.47 16.42
N ILE A 53 -1.94 -3.39 16.88
CA ILE A 53 -0.51 -3.17 16.68
C ILE A 53 0.33 -4.25 17.39
N THR A 54 -0.12 -4.69 18.56
CA THR A 54 0.59 -5.68 19.39
C THR A 54 0.70 -7.01 18.67
N HIS A 55 -0.41 -7.48 18.09
CA HIS A 55 -0.46 -8.76 17.38
C HIS A 55 -0.30 -8.61 15.87
N ARG A 56 -0.14 -7.39 15.35
CA ARG A 56 0.03 -7.08 13.92
C ARG A 56 -1.14 -7.60 13.08
N LYS A 57 -2.36 -7.34 13.54
CA LYS A 57 -3.60 -7.83 12.91
C LYS A 57 -4.56 -6.67 12.64
N LEU A 58 -5.41 -6.86 11.64
CA LEU A 58 -6.56 -6.03 11.34
C LEU A 58 -7.79 -6.60 12.05
N VAL A 59 -8.44 -5.79 12.88
CA VAL A 59 -9.65 -6.15 13.61
C VAL A 59 -10.86 -5.70 12.79
N TRP A 60 -11.66 -6.65 12.33
CA TRP A 60 -12.81 -6.41 11.47
C TRP A 60 -14.08 -6.18 12.28
N GLU A 61 -15.13 -5.65 11.63
CA GLU A 61 -16.44 -5.35 12.25
C GLU A 61 -17.10 -6.56 12.95
N ASP A 62 -16.77 -7.78 12.49
CA ASP A 62 -17.23 -9.03 13.09
C ASP A 62 -16.35 -9.49 14.28
N GLY A 63 -15.41 -8.66 14.73
CA GLY A 63 -14.47 -8.94 15.81
C GLY A 63 -13.31 -9.85 15.43
N ARG A 64 -13.23 -10.33 14.17
CA ARG A 64 -12.13 -11.21 13.73
C ARG A 64 -10.85 -10.42 13.57
N ARG A 65 -9.74 -11.00 14.05
CA ARG A 65 -8.38 -10.48 13.89
C ARG A 65 -7.68 -11.19 12.73
N LEU A 66 -7.51 -10.52 11.61
CA LEU A 66 -6.96 -11.09 10.38
C LEU A 66 -5.58 -10.51 10.08
N SER A 67 -4.69 -11.33 9.53
CA SER A 67 -3.44 -10.86 8.90
C SER A 67 -3.75 -10.06 7.64
N ILE A 68 -2.72 -9.46 7.05
CA ILE A 68 -2.85 -8.79 5.74
C ILE A 68 -3.33 -9.79 4.69
N GLY A 69 -2.72 -10.99 4.60
CA GLY A 69 -3.12 -12.00 3.62
C GLY A 69 -4.56 -12.48 3.78
N GLU A 70 -4.98 -12.76 5.02
CA GLU A 70 -6.39 -13.12 5.32
C GLU A 70 -7.36 -11.98 5.00
N SER A 71 -6.91 -10.73 5.18
CA SER A 71 -7.68 -9.53 4.85
C SER A 71 -7.79 -9.30 3.34
N VAL A 72 -6.72 -9.56 2.59
CA VAL A 72 -6.73 -9.54 1.11
C VAL A 72 -7.73 -10.55 0.58
N GLN A 73 -7.71 -11.79 1.08
CA GLN A 73 -8.68 -12.81 0.69
C GLN A 73 -10.13 -12.41 1.03
N ARG A 74 -10.33 -11.79 2.21
CA ARG A 74 -11.64 -11.29 2.60
C ARG A 74 -12.15 -10.22 1.64
N ILE A 75 -11.33 -9.25 1.27
CA ILE A 75 -11.72 -8.20 0.32
C ILE A 75 -11.90 -8.78 -1.08
N GLN A 76 -11.05 -9.70 -1.51
CA GLN A 76 -11.19 -10.38 -2.80
C GLN A 76 -12.50 -11.18 -2.90
N ALA A 77 -12.99 -11.76 -1.80
CA ALA A 77 -14.29 -12.43 -1.79
C ALA A 77 -15.46 -11.45 -2.08
N ASP A 78 -15.33 -10.19 -1.68
CA ASP A 78 -16.29 -9.12 -2.00
C ASP A 78 -16.09 -8.56 -3.42
N TYR A 79 -14.87 -8.65 -3.96
CA TYR A 79 -14.47 -8.14 -5.28
C TYR A 79 -13.65 -9.21 -6.05
N PRO A 80 -14.30 -10.24 -6.60
CA PRO A 80 -13.60 -11.39 -7.19
C PRO A 80 -12.76 -11.04 -8.43
N ASP A 81 -13.13 -9.96 -9.13
CA ASP A 81 -12.44 -9.48 -10.32
C ASP A 81 -11.18 -8.67 -10.00
N PHE A 82 -10.97 -8.32 -8.73
CA PHE A 82 -9.80 -7.54 -8.33
C PHE A 82 -8.53 -8.40 -8.25
N PRO A 83 -7.43 -7.94 -8.88
CA PRO A 83 -6.17 -8.64 -8.76
C PRO A 83 -5.66 -8.63 -7.32
N VAL A 84 -5.36 -9.82 -6.79
CA VAL A 84 -4.87 -10.03 -5.42
C VAL A 84 -3.61 -9.21 -5.16
N GLU A 85 -2.73 -9.11 -6.15
CA GLU A 85 -1.48 -8.38 -6.02
C GLU A 85 -1.71 -6.87 -5.81
N LEU A 86 -2.75 -6.30 -6.43
CA LEU A 86 -3.10 -4.88 -6.24
C LEU A 86 -3.76 -4.66 -4.87
N LEU A 87 -4.64 -5.57 -4.46
CA LEU A 87 -5.21 -5.55 -3.10
C LEU A 87 -4.11 -5.61 -2.03
N GLU A 88 -3.18 -6.56 -2.15
CA GLU A 88 -2.05 -6.70 -1.23
C GLU A 88 -1.17 -5.44 -1.24
N THR A 89 -0.84 -4.91 -2.42
CA THR A 89 -0.03 -3.69 -2.57
C THR A 89 -0.68 -2.52 -1.82
N HIS A 90 -1.98 -2.32 -1.99
CA HIS A 90 -2.70 -1.18 -1.40
C HIS A 90 -2.97 -1.36 0.09
N LEU A 91 -3.17 -2.59 0.57
CA LEU A 91 -3.29 -2.87 2.01
C LEU A 91 -1.97 -2.64 2.77
N ILE A 92 -0.84 -2.90 2.12
CA ILE A 92 0.51 -2.71 2.68
C ILE A 92 0.95 -1.25 2.60
N SER A 93 0.74 -0.61 1.45
CA SER A 93 1.15 0.77 1.21
C SER A 93 0.29 1.76 2.00
N SER A 94 -0.93 1.38 2.39
CA SER A 94 -1.80 2.18 3.24
C SER A 94 -1.65 1.84 4.72
N PRO A 95 -0.87 2.66 5.45
CA PRO A 95 -1.41 3.22 6.69
C PRO A 95 -1.19 4.73 6.71
N GLY A 96 -2.02 5.44 5.94
CA GLY A 96 -2.16 6.89 6.02
C GLY A 96 -3.17 7.33 7.08
N SER A 97 -2.90 8.50 7.67
CA SER A 97 -3.75 9.48 8.42
C SER A 97 -4.83 8.97 9.38
N LYS A 98 -5.77 8.12 8.94
CA LYS A 98 -6.90 7.67 9.76
C LYS A 98 -6.48 6.76 10.92
N TRP A 99 -5.37 6.04 10.75
CA TRP A 99 -4.87 5.12 11.78
C TRP A 99 -4.03 5.80 12.84
N ASN A 100 -3.77 7.12 12.76
CA ASN A 100 -3.00 7.92 13.71
C ASN A 100 -1.94 7.09 14.47
N LEU A 101 -1.16 6.32 13.71
CA LEU A 101 -0.01 5.62 14.24
C LEU A 101 0.97 6.75 14.55
N ARG A 102 0.89 7.30 15.77
CA ARG A 102 1.96 8.18 16.26
C ARG A 102 3.26 7.43 15.96
N PRO A 103 4.27 8.05 15.34
CA PRO A 103 5.57 7.45 15.27
C PRO A 103 6.12 7.44 16.71
N ARG A 104 5.69 6.49 17.55
CA ARG A 104 6.67 5.90 18.46
C ARG A 104 7.73 5.30 17.55
N PRO A 105 9.02 5.45 17.89
CA PRO A 105 10.09 5.05 17.00
C PRO A 105 9.98 3.54 16.80
N ILE A 106 9.29 3.13 15.74
CA ILE A 106 9.62 1.90 15.06
C ILE A 106 10.99 2.22 14.50
N PRO A 107 12.07 1.62 15.02
CA PRO A 107 13.38 1.89 14.48
C PRO A 107 13.32 1.59 12.98
N LYS A 108 13.92 2.46 12.17
CA LYS A 108 13.74 2.56 10.71
C LYS A 108 14.02 1.26 9.94
N ASN A 109 14.49 0.21 10.62
CA ASN A 109 14.75 -1.12 10.09
C ASN A 109 13.54 -2.06 10.06
N ASN A 110 12.47 -1.84 10.83
CA ASN A 110 11.48 -2.92 11.04
C ASN A 110 10.18 -2.84 10.23
N TRP A 111 9.98 -1.80 9.41
CA TRP A 111 8.78 -1.69 8.57
C TRP A 111 8.87 -2.63 7.35
N THR A 112 10.04 -2.65 6.71
CA THR A 112 10.38 -3.62 5.67
C THR A 112 10.39 -5.04 6.22
N ASP A 113 10.81 -5.24 7.48
CA ASP A 113 10.76 -6.55 8.14
C ASP A 113 9.33 -6.98 8.50
N TRP A 114 8.44 -6.03 8.82
CA TRP A 114 7.02 -6.30 9.05
C TRP A 114 6.35 -6.81 7.77
N ILE A 115 6.60 -6.14 6.64
CA ILE A 115 6.12 -6.56 5.31
C ILE A 115 6.79 -7.86 4.85
N GLY A 116 8.11 -7.99 5.05
CA GLY A 116 8.87 -9.20 4.73
C GLY A 116 8.39 -10.42 5.52
N SER A 117 8.06 -10.24 6.79
CA SER A 117 7.49 -11.30 7.64
C SER A 117 6.09 -11.74 7.21
N GLN A 118 5.28 -10.88 6.58
CA GLN A 118 4.00 -11.29 6.01
C GLN A 118 4.19 -12.06 4.68
N ARG A 119 5.19 -11.70 3.87
CA ARG A 119 5.50 -12.38 2.59
C ARG A 119 6.14 -13.76 2.77
N SER A 120 6.97 -13.97 3.81
CA SER A 120 7.63 -15.27 4.05
C SER A 120 6.69 -16.43 4.36
N GLY A 121 5.40 -16.18 4.61
CA GLY A 121 4.38 -17.23 4.73
C GLY A 121 3.85 -17.78 3.39
N LEU A 122 4.16 -17.11 2.26
CA LEU A 122 3.59 -17.46 0.94
C LEU A 122 4.53 -18.29 0.05
N THR A 123 5.83 -18.35 0.34
CA THR A 123 6.82 -18.97 -0.56
C THR A 123 6.78 -20.50 -0.60
N THR A 124 5.99 -21.16 0.27
CA THR A 124 5.93 -22.63 0.33
C THR A 124 4.96 -23.24 -0.70
N ILE A 125 4.09 -22.47 -1.36
CA ILE A 125 3.04 -23.07 -2.21
C ILE A 125 3.45 -23.23 -3.69
N THR A 126 4.53 -22.61 -4.17
CA THR A 126 4.87 -22.64 -5.62
C THR A 126 6.26 -23.21 -5.95
N ALA A 127 6.78 -24.12 -5.12
CA ALA A 127 7.98 -24.91 -5.46
C ALA A 127 7.64 -26.40 -5.53
N SER A 128 6.74 -26.76 -6.45
CA SER A 128 6.57 -28.14 -6.92
C SER A 128 6.05 -28.15 -8.36
N VAL A 129 6.78 -27.50 -9.26
CA VAL A 129 6.76 -27.88 -10.68
C VAL A 129 7.94 -28.80 -10.90
N ARG A 130 7.60 -30.08 -11.02
CA ARG A 130 8.47 -31.19 -11.40
C ARG A 130 9.12 -30.89 -12.75
N GLN A 131 10.44 -31.02 -12.84
CA GLN A 131 11.09 -31.35 -14.10
C GLN A 131 11.26 -32.87 -14.14
N GLY A 132 10.53 -33.50 -15.04
CA GLY A 132 10.92 -34.76 -15.69
C GLY A 132 11.52 -34.44 -17.05
#